data_AF-A0A417D337-F1
#
_entry.id   AF-A0A417D337-F1
#
_cell.length_a   1.000
_cell.length_b   1.000
_cell.length_c   1.000
_cell.angle_alpha   90.00
_cell.angle_beta   90.00
_cell.angle_gamma   90.00
#
_symmetry.space_group_name_H-M   'P 1'
#
loop_
_entity.id
_entity.type
_entity.pdbx_description
1 polymer ?
#
loop_
_entity_poly.entity_id
_entity_poly.type
_entity_poly.pdbx_seq_one_letter_code
_entity_poly.pdbx_strand_id
1 'polypeptide(L)'
;MAADNLECYENLANAIILQAVKDYKTVLFRLEDHPNNRDAQFEKKRLEGFFHSNWYNTLTDLDACTLISGVQARVRLKLWSVERGGQKTCTGKRSAR
;
A
#
# COMPACT_ATOMS: atom_id res chain seq x y z
N MET A 1 18.39 -31.71 -7.64
CA MET A 1 19.06 -30.50 -7.12
C MET A 1 18.70 -29.20 -7.87
N ALA A 2 17.99 -29.23 -9.01
CA ALA A 2 17.57 -28.01 -9.71
C ALA A 2 16.23 -27.42 -9.22
N ALA A 3 15.34 -28.23 -8.63
CA ALA A 3 14.03 -27.77 -8.13
C ALA A 3 14.13 -26.72 -7.02
N ASP A 4 15.11 -26.87 -6.12
CA ASP A 4 15.32 -26.00 -4.95
C ASP A 4 15.62 -24.53 -5.33
N ASN A 5 16.26 -24.31 -6.49
CA ASN A 5 16.56 -22.96 -6.97
C ASN A 5 15.32 -22.25 -7.50
N LEU A 6 14.45 -22.96 -8.23
CA LEU A 6 13.24 -22.36 -8.79
C LEU A 6 12.29 -21.92 -7.67
N GLU A 7 12.06 -22.81 -6.69
CA GLU A 7 11.26 -22.51 -5.49
C GLU A 7 11.86 -21.33 -4.69
N CYS A 8 13.18 -21.21 -4.62
CA CYS A 8 13.84 -20.07 -3.96
C CYS A 8 13.54 -18.73 -4.67
N TYR A 9 13.61 -18.68 -6.00
CA TYR A 9 13.31 -17.48 -6.76
C TYR A 9 11.82 -17.12 -6.72
N GLU A 10 10.93 -18.12 -6.77
CA GLU A 10 9.49 -17.91 -6.59
C GLU A 10 9.17 -17.36 -5.19
N ASN A 11 9.79 -17.90 -4.14
CA ASN A 11 9.64 -17.40 -2.78
C ASN A 11 10.17 -15.98 -2.63
N LEU A 12 11.28 -15.65 -3.28
CA LEU A 12 11.83 -14.30 -3.30
C LEU A 12 10.88 -13.32 -4.00
N ALA A 13 10.36 -13.68 -5.19
CA ALA A 13 9.40 -12.87 -5.93
C ALA A 13 8.15 -12.60 -5.09
N ASN A 14 7.58 -13.65 -4.49
CA ASN A 14 6.44 -13.55 -3.60
C ASN A 14 6.72 -12.66 -2.38
N ALA A 15 7.90 -12.78 -1.77
CA ALA A 15 8.30 -11.95 -0.64
C ALA A 15 8.37 -10.46 -1.02
N ILE A 16 8.93 -10.13 -2.18
CA ILE A 16 9.00 -8.76 -2.70
C ILE A 16 7.59 -8.19 -2.91
N ILE A 17 6.70 -8.95 -3.55
CA ILE A 17 5.32 -8.55 -3.79
C ILE A 17 4.58 -8.32 -2.47
N LEU A 18 4.70 -9.25 -1.51
CA LEU A 18 4.08 -9.12 -0.20
C LEU A 18 4.57 -7.90 0.58
N GLN A 19 5.85 -7.54 0.48
CA GLN A 19 6.38 -6.31 1.08
C GLN A 19 5.80 -5.06 0.40
N ALA A 20 5.79 -5.00 -0.93
CA ALA A 20 5.21 -3.87 -1.67
C ALA A 20 3.75 -3.63 -1.27
N VAL A 21 2.96 -4.70 -1.07
CA VAL A 21 1.58 -4.60 -0.59
C VAL A 21 1.48 -4.07 0.85
N LYS A 22 2.39 -4.48 1.74
CA LYS A 22 2.44 -3.96 3.11
C LYS A 22 2.78 -2.48 3.14
N ASP A 23 3.73 -2.05 2.31
CA ASP A 23 4.10 -0.64 2.19
C ASP A 23 2.93 0.18 1.63
N TYR A 24 2.24 -0.33 0.61
CA TYR A 24 1.06 0.33 0.04
C TYR A 24 -0.06 0.53 1.07
N LYS A 25 -0.34 -0.49 1.89
CA LYS A 25 -1.33 -0.36 2.98
C LYS A 25 -0.93 0.70 4.00
N THR A 26 0.35 0.77 4.34
CA THR A 26 0.86 1.74 5.32
C THR A 26 0.76 3.16 4.78
N VAL A 27 1.08 3.36 3.51
CA VAL A 27 0.93 4.65 2.82
C VAL A 27 -0.54 5.09 2.77
N LEU A 28 -1.47 4.18 2.42
CA LEU A 28 -2.90 4.49 2.43
C LEU A 28 -3.39 4.87 3.84
N PHE A 29 -2.95 4.16 4.88
CA PHE A 29 -3.30 4.51 6.26
C PHE A 29 -2.77 5.89 6.66
N ARG A 30 -1.53 6.22 6.28
CA ARG A 30 -0.93 7.55 6.51
C ARG A 30 -1.67 8.67 5.77
N LEU A 31 -2.18 8.39 4.56
CA LEU A 31 -2.94 9.36 3.77
C LEU A 31 -4.33 9.63 4.36
N GLU A 32 -4.95 8.64 5.00
CA GLU A 32 -6.25 8.83 5.67
C GLU A 32 -6.10 9.71 6.93
N ASP A 33 -5.01 9.57 7.67
CA ASP A 33 -4.69 10.40 8.83
C ASP A 33 -4.21 11.81 8.44
N HIS A 34 -3.37 11.89 7.40
CA HIS A 34 -2.76 13.11 6.89
C HIS A 34 -2.88 13.22 5.36
N PRO A 35 -4.03 13.67 4.84
CA PRO A 35 -4.28 13.69 3.39
C PRO A 35 -3.36 14.65 2.61
N ASN A 36 -2.79 15.64 3.29
CA ASN A 36 -1.89 16.63 2.68
C ASN A 36 -0.40 16.26 2.78
N ASN A 37 -0.07 15.04 3.21
CA ASN A 37 1.32 14.60 3.28
C ASN A 37 1.85 14.28 1.86
N ARG A 38 2.75 15.14 1.36
CA ARG A 38 3.33 15.02 0.01
C ARG A 38 4.18 13.76 -0.14
N ASP A 39 4.94 13.39 0.89
CA ASP A 39 5.78 12.18 0.87
C ASP A 39 4.92 10.92 0.72
N ALA A 40 3.82 10.84 1.47
CA ALA A 40 2.89 9.71 1.36
C ALA A 40 2.22 9.63 -0.02
N GLN A 41 1.89 10.76 -0.64
CA GLN A 41 1.35 10.78 -2.01
C GLN A 41 2.38 10.34 -3.05
N PHE A 42 3.64 10.74 -2.87
CA PHE A 42 4.73 10.32 -3.75
C PHE A 42 4.99 8.82 -3.66
N GLU A 43 5.08 8.29 -2.44
CA GLU A 43 5.25 6.85 -2.20
C GLU A 43 4.09 6.04 -2.77
N LYS A 44 2.85 6.54 -2.66
CA LYS A 44 1.68 5.90 -3.29
C LYS A 44 1.88 5.78 -4.80
N LYS A 45 2.23 6.87 -5.48
CA LYS A 45 2.46 6.87 -6.94
C LYS A 45 3.61 5.96 -7.34
N ARG A 46 4.68 5.92 -6.54
CA ARG A 46 5.84 5.07 -6.78
C ARG A 46 5.48 3.59 -6.69
N LEU A 47 4.67 3.20 -5.71
CA LEU A 47 4.16 1.83 -5.55
C LEU A 47 3.17 1.46 -6.68
N GLU A 48 2.26 2.36 -7.05
CA GLU A 48 1.35 2.15 -8.19
C GLU A 48 2.14 1.99 -9.51
N GLY A 49 3.21 2.76 -9.68
CA GLY A 49 4.15 2.60 -10.78
C GLY A 49 4.85 1.24 -10.77
N PHE A 50 5.27 0.75 -9.60
CA PHE A 50 5.88 -0.58 -9.46
C PHE A 50 4.92 -1.70 -9.88
N PHE A 51 3.67 -1.67 -9.43
CA PHE A 51 2.67 -2.68 -9.77
C PHE A 51 2.29 -2.65 -11.26
N HIS A 52 2.27 -1.48 -11.89
CA HIS A 52 2.03 -1.36 -13.34
C HIS A 52 3.29 -1.54 -14.19
N SER A 53 4.46 -1.70 -13.58
CA SER A 53 5.71 -1.88 -14.31
C SER A 53 5.81 -3.30 -14.88
N ASN A 54 6.48 -3.41 -16.03
CA ASN A 54 6.76 -4.69 -16.68
C ASN A 54 7.56 -5.68 -15.80
N TRP A 55 8.24 -5.15 -14.78
CA TRP A 55 8.91 -5.93 -13.74
C TRP A 55 7.94 -6.78 -12.93
N TYR A 56 6.76 -6.25 -12.55
CA TYR A 56 5.77 -7.01 -11.80
C TYR A 56 5.20 -8.16 -12.63
N ASN A 57 4.90 -7.92 -13.92
CA ASN A 57 4.50 -8.97 -14.87
C ASN A 57 5.57 -10.05 -15.07
N THR A 58 6.84 -9.73 -14.84
CA THR A 58 7.94 -10.71 -14.92
C THR A 58 8.01 -11.59 -13.67
N LEU A 59 7.58 -11.06 -12.51
CA LEU A 59 7.58 -11.76 -11.24
C LEU A 59 6.30 -12.58 -11.01
N THR A 60 5.17 -12.16 -11.59
CA THR A 60 3.88 -12.81 -11.39
C THR A 60 2.92 -12.51 -12.54
N ASP A 61 2.09 -13.48 -12.92
CA ASP A 61 0.96 -13.32 -13.86
C ASP A 61 -0.30 -12.73 -13.19
N LEU A 62 -0.23 -12.34 -11.92
CA LEU A 62 -1.38 -11.76 -11.20
C LEU A 62 -1.74 -10.38 -11.76
N ASP A 63 -3.02 -10.09 -11.92
CA ASP A 63 -3.47 -8.77 -12.37
C ASP A 63 -3.23 -7.70 -11.28
N ALA A 64 -2.32 -6.76 -11.59
CA ALA A 64 -1.92 -5.67 -10.70
C ALA A 64 -3.10 -4.76 -10.31
N CYS A 65 -4.00 -4.51 -11.27
CA CYS A 65 -5.11 -3.58 -11.10
C CYS A 65 -6.13 -4.11 -10.08
N THR A 66 -6.43 -5.40 -10.17
CA THR A 66 -7.31 -6.12 -9.24
C THR A 66 -6.70 -6.16 -7.83
N LEU A 67 -5.39 -6.38 -7.73
CA LEU A 67 -4.69 -6.40 -6.45
C LEU A 67 -4.72 -5.04 -5.74
N ILE A 68 -4.39 -3.95 -6.44
CA ILE A 68 -4.45 -2.59 -5.89
C ILE A 68 -5.86 -2.24 -5.43
N SER A 69 -6.86 -2.50 -6.29
CA SER A 69 -8.26 -2.22 -6.00
C SER A 69 -8.75 -2.99 -4.77
N GLY A 70 -8.39 -4.27 -4.65
CA GLY A 70 -8.70 -5.10 -3.49
C GLY A 70 -8.03 -4.59 -2.21
N VAL A 71 -6.79 -4.13 -2.28
CA VAL A 71 -6.07 -3.56 -1.12
C VAL A 71 -6.70 -2.26 -0.68
N GLN A 72 -7.01 -1.35 -1.61
CA GLN A 72 -7.72 -0.09 -1.30
C GLN A 72 -9.08 -0.36 -0.65
N ALA A 73 -9.86 -1.29 -1.18
CA ALA A 73 -11.16 -1.67 -0.61
C ALA A 73 -11.01 -2.22 0.82
N ARG A 74 -10.04 -3.11 1.05
CA ARG A 74 -9.77 -3.68 2.39
C ARG A 74 -9.28 -2.64 3.39
N VAL A 75 -8.40 -1.72 2.97
CA VAL A 75 -7.91 -0.64 3.83
C VAL A 75 -9.07 0.28 4.20
N ARG A 76 -9.89 0.69 3.22
CA ARG A 76 -11.11 1.47 3.45
C ARG A 76 -12.07 0.78 4.42
N LEU A 77 -12.33 -0.52 4.26
CA LEU A 77 -13.19 -1.29 5.18
C LEU A 77 -12.62 -1.39 6.61
N LYS A 78 -11.30 -1.59 6.73
CA LYS A 78 -10.63 -1.59 8.03
C LYS A 78 -10.66 -0.22 8.69
N LEU A 79 -10.49 0.85 7.92
CA LEU A 79 -10.63 2.22 8.42
C LEU A 79 -12.05 2.55 8.84
N TRP A 80 -13.07 2.17 8.08
CA TRP A 80 -14.48 2.30 8.51
C TRP A 80 -14.76 1.56 9.82
N SER A 81 -14.01 0.48 10.10
CA SER A 81 -14.10 -0.21 11.38
C SER A 81 -13.35 0.53 12.51
N VAL A 82 -12.25 1.22 12.21
CA VAL A 82 -11.45 2.00 13.16
C VAL A 82 -12.05 3.40 13.45
N GLU A 83 -12.73 4.02 12.49
CA GLU A 83 -13.36 5.34 12.60
C GLU A 83 -14.49 5.36 13.65
N ARG A 84 -15.12 4.22 13.93
CA ARG A 84 -16.12 4.10 15.02
C ARG A 84 -15.49 4.10 16.43
N GLY A 85 -14.17 4.08 16.55
CA GLY A 85 -13.45 4.06 17.83
C GLY A 85 -12.68 5.33 18.18
N GLY A 86 -12.61 6.34 17.31
CA GLY A 86 -11.73 7.50 17.52
C GLY A 86 -12.35 8.82 17.08
N GLN A 87 -12.99 9.52 18.02
CA GLN A 87 -13.15 10.98 17.94
C GLN A 87 -11.75 11.60 17.85
N LYS A 88 -11.36 12.11 16.68
CA LYS A 88 -10.25 13.04 16.59
C LYS A 88 -10.70 14.39 17.13
N THR A 89 -10.38 14.62 18.39
CA THR A 89 -10.51 15.87 19.12
C THR A 89 -9.74 16.98 18.41
N CYS A 90 -10.42 18.12 18.31
CA CYS A 90 -9.94 19.50 18.14
C CYS A 90 -8.42 19.72 18.09
N THR A 91 -7.92 20.29 16.99
CA THR A 91 -6.90 21.34 17.06
C THR A 91 -7.21 22.44 16.06
N GLY A 92 -8.16 23.29 16.43
CA GLY A 92 -8.09 24.70 16.05
C GLY A 92 -6.97 25.35 16.87
N LYS A 93 -5.97 25.90 16.20
CA LYS A 93 -5.22 27.05 16.73
C LYS A 93 -5.15 28.12 15.65
N ARG A 94 -6.15 29.00 15.78
CA ARG A 94 -6.14 30.41 15.43
C ARG A 94 -4.83 31.01 15.95
N SER A 95 -4.00 31.58 15.08
CA SER A 95 -2.94 32.51 15.53
C SER A 95 -3.05 33.77 14.69
N ALA A 96 -3.47 34.82 15.38
CA ALA A 96 -3.48 36.19 14.92
C ALA A 96 -2.05 36.70 14.72
N ARG A 97 -1.83 37.44 13.65
CA ARG A 97 -1.08 38.70 13.67
C ARG A 97 -1.48 39.53 12.46
#